data_AF-A0AAW1WG15-F1
#
_entry.id   AF-A0AAW1WG15-F1
#
_cell.length_a   1.000
_cell.length_b   1.000
_cell.length_c   1.000
_cell.angle_alpha   90.00
_cell.angle_beta   90.00
_cell.angle_gamma   90.00
#
_symmetry.space_group_name_H-M   'P 1'
#
loop_
_entity.id
_entity.type
_entity.pdbx_description
1 polymer ?
#
loop_
_entity_poly.entity_id
_entity_poly.type
_entity_poly.pdbx_seq_one_letter_code
_entity_poly.pdbx_strand_id
1 'polypeptide(L)'
;MDSATTFPATNNTGSSSSSSPVATTNEATQVIRSSPNHETLDPKAGQSPEILCGICAESKERDQMFTVESCTHSFCSDCIIKHVASKIQEGIYKVSCPGLDCKAVLELEACTPVLPKSLVERWNEALFEVLMREEQWKMCPRCTSYVEKTRGCLRITCRCDFRFCYGCGAEWTDDHHVTCQGDEEEDAMRHGD
;
A
#
# COMPACT_ATOMS: atom_id res chain seq x y z
N MET A 1 31.78 -13.82 -5.73
CA MET A 1 31.08 -13.61 -4.45
C MET A 1 29.74 -13.04 -4.81
N ASP A 2 28.81 -13.91 -5.20
CA ASP A 2 27.50 -13.55 -5.73
C ASP A 2 26.55 -13.31 -4.56
N SER A 3 26.41 -12.05 -4.15
CA SER A 3 25.60 -11.66 -3.01
C SER A 3 24.16 -11.41 -3.44
N ALA A 4 23.26 -12.32 -3.08
CA ALA A 4 21.84 -12.18 -3.28
C ALA A 4 21.13 -11.85 -1.96
N THR A 5 20.34 -10.79 -1.96
CA THR A 5 19.49 -10.42 -0.81
C THR A 5 18.22 -11.26 -0.86
N THR A 6 17.80 -11.80 0.29
CA THR A 6 16.66 -12.73 0.38
C THR A 6 15.68 -12.24 1.43
N PHE A 7 14.39 -12.18 1.07
CA PHE A 7 13.30 -11.73 1.93
C PHE A 7 12.28 -12.87 2.20
N PRO A 8 11.73 -12.97 3.42
CA PRO A 8 10.76 -14.01 3.80
C PRO A 8 9.35 -13.70 3.26
N ALA A 9 8.58 -14.74 2.92
CA ALA A 9 7.19 -14.64 2.46
C ALA A 9 6.19 -14.92 3.59
N THR A 10 5.11 -14.15 3.69
CA THR A 10 4.01 -14.38 4.66
C THR A 10 2.69 -14.69 3.95
N ASN A 11 2.21 -15.93 4.08
CA ASN A 11 0.89 -16.35 3.59
C ASN A 11 -0.16 -16.23 4.71
N ASN A 12 -1.32 -15.62 4.42
CA ASN A 12 -2.56 -16.05 5.07
C ASN A 12 -3.85 -15.75 4.29
N THR A 13 -4.79 -16.67 4.50
CA THR A 13 -5.93 -17.07 3.69
C THR A 13 -7.27 -16.59 4.27
N GLY A 14 -8.14 -16.06 3.41
CA GLY A 14 -9.61 -16.16 3.37
C GLY A 14 -10.47 -15.93 4.64
N SER A 15 -11.52 -15.11 4.52
CA SER A 15 -12.92 -15.58 4.32
C SER A 15 -13.97 -14.50 4.60
N SER A 16 -15.03 -14.55 3.81
CA SER A 16 -16.15 -13.62 3.64
C SER A 16 -17.43 -14.04 4.38
N SER A 17 -18.36 -13.08 4.61
CA SER A 17 -19.86 -13.17 4.66
C SER A 17 -20.43 -12.01 5.54
N SER A 18 -21.29 -11.07 5.10
CA SER A 18 -22.72 -11.10 4.66
C SER A 18 -23.66 -11.72 5.72
N SER A 19 -24.78 -11.20 6.22
CA SER A 19 -25.84 -10.25 5.79
C SER A 19 -26.66 -9.86 7.05
N SER A 20 -27.51 -8.81 7.10
CA SER A 20 -28.96 -8.87 6.83
C SER A 20 -29.73 -7.66 7.46
N PRO A 21 -31.02 -7.43 7.11
CA PRO A 21 -31.72 -6.13 7.11
C PRO A 21 -32.75 -5.96 8.25
N VAL A 22 -33.50 -4.84 8.29
CA VAL A 22 -34.94 -4.76 8.68
C VAL A 22 -35.52 -3.38 8.33
N ALA A 23 -36.77 -3.38 7.85
CA ALA A 23 -37.59 -2.23 7.43
C ALA A 23 -38.29 -1.52 8.60
N THR A 24 -38.84 -0.32 8.38
CA THR A 24 -40.29 -0.02 8.40
C THR A 24 -40.51 1.49 8.22
N THR A 25 -41.55 1.81 7.45
CA THR A 25 -42.16 3.13 7.17
C THR A 25 -42.61 3.86 8.43
N ASN A 26 -42.93 5.17 8.33
CA ASN A 26 -44.27 5.74 8.59
C ASN A 26 -44.29 7.26 8.34
N GLU A 27 -45.46 7.74 7.94
CA GLU A 27 -45.77 9.01 7.29
C GLU A 27 -45.85 10.26 8.19
N ALA A 28 -46.03 11.38 7.48
CA ALA A 28 -45.87 12.78 7.85
C ALA A 28 -46.94 13.42 8.75
N THR A 29 -46.59 14.55 9.37
CA THR A 29 -47.51 15.67 9.69
C THR A 29 -46.73 16.99 9.71
N GLN A 30 -47.22 17.97 8.94
CA GLN A 30 -46.79 19.38 8.88
C GLN A 30 -47.40 20.13 10.10
N VAL A 31 -46.98 21.30 10.60
CA VAL A 31 -47.03 22.63 9.97
C VAL A 31 -46.32 23.68 10.88
N ILE A 32 -45.76 24.75 10.26
CA ILE A 32 -45.54 26.19 10.65
C ILE A 32 -44.62 26.67 11.80
N ARG A 33 -43.50 27.25 11.34
CA ARG A 33 -42.85 28.58 11.60
C ARG A 33 -42.96 29.23 12.98
N SER A 34 -41.80 29.52 13.57
CA SER A 34 -41.35 30.87 14.02
C SER A 34 -39.86 30.84 14.43
N SER A 35 -39.01 31.61 13.75
CA SER A 35 -37.73 32.16 14.28
C SER A 35 -38.05 33.62 14.71
N PRO A 36 -37.36 34.27 15.68
CA PRO A 36 -35.89 34.35 15.78
C PRO A 36 -35.31 34.41 17.21
N ASN A 37 -33.96 34.51 17.24
CA ASN A 37 -33.02 34.87 18.32
C ASN A 37 -32.12 33.68 18.71
N HIS A 38 -30.87 33.62 18.23
CA HIS A 38 -29.71 34.48 18.55
C HIS A 38 -29.19 34.24 19.98
N GLU A 39 -28.07 33.50 19.98
CA GLU A 39 -26.98 33.47 20.95
C GLU A 39 -27.26 32.94 22.36
N THR A 40 -26.62 31.81 22.64
CA THR A 40 -25.90 31.66 23.90
C THR A 40 -24.46 31.29 23.55
N LEU A 41 -23.59 32.29 23.70
CA LEU A 41 -22.14 32.14 23.69
C LEU A 41 -21.75 31.44 25.00
N ASP A 42 -21.28 30.20 24.91
CA ASP A 42 -20.55 29.55 25.99
C ASP A 42 -19.05 29.85 25.85
N PRO A 43 -18.42 30.59 26.79
CA PRO A 43 -16.98 30.74 26.83
C PRO A 43 -16.39 29.54 27.60
N LYS A 44 -16.09 28.46 26.89
CA LYS A 44 -15.17 27.43 27.38
C LYS A 44 -13.86 27.47 26.60
N ALA A 45 -12.80 27.59 27.38
CA ALA A 45 -11.41 27.73 27.00
C ALA A 45 -10.93 26.65 26.00
N GLY A 46 -10.14 27.07 25.01
CA GLY A 46 -9.29 26.18 24.22
C GLY A 46 -9.86 25.69 22.88
N GLN A 47 -10.69 26.46 22.18
CA GLN A 47 -11.19 26.06 20.86
C GLN A 47 -10.04 26.07 19.84
N SER A 48 -9.45 24.91 19.58
CA SER A 48 -8.64 24.72 18.38
C SER A 48 -9.52 24.93 17.15
N PRO A 49 -9.03 25.58 16.07
CA PRO A 49 -9.82 25.79 14.86
C PRO A 49 -10.25 24.43 14.28
N GLU A 50 -11.55 24.22 14.16
CA GLU A 50 -12.13 23.05 13.50
C GLU A 50 -11.88 23.11 11.99
N ILE A 51 -11.47 21.99 11.40
CA ILE A 51 -11.13 21.84 9.99
C ILE A 51 -12.18 20.94 9.33
N LEU A 52 -12.66 21.34 8.15
CA LEU A 52 -13.67 20.57 7.41
C LEU A 52 -13.01 19.46 6.56
N CYS A 53 -13.52 18.24 6.68
CA CYS A 53 -13.07 17.11 5.84
C CYS A 53 -13.66 17.18 4.43
N GLY A 54 -12.81 17.09 3.40
CA GLY A 54 -13.24 17.12 1.99
C GLY A 54 -13.99 15.88 1.48
N ILE A 55 -14.16 14.82 2.28
CA ILE A 55 -14.89 13.59 1.92
C ILE A 55 -16.21 13.48 2.67
N CYS A 56 -16.20 13.52 4.00
CA CYS A 56 -17.42 13.37 4.80
C CYS A 56 -18.13 14.71 5.10
N ALA A 57 -17.51 15.85 4.79
CA ALA A 57 -18.03 17.19 5.09
C ALA A 57 -18.33 17.44 6.59
N GLU A 58 -17.63 16.74 7.48
CA GLU A 58 -17.70 16.94 8.93
C GLU A 58 -16.54 17.83 9.42
N SER A 59 -16.83 18.63 10.45
CA SER A 59 -15.81 19.35 11.23
C SER A 59 -14.99 18.39 12.07
N LYS A 60 -13.68 18.59 12.10
CA LYS A 60 -12.72 17.77 12.84
C LYS A 60 -11.68 18.64 13.53
N GLU A 61 -11.13 18.14 14.62
CA GLU A 61 -9.96 18.73 15.26
C GLU A 61 -8.68 18.41 14.48
N ARG A 62 -7.61 19.17 14.74
CA ARG A 62 -6.34 19.06 14.01
C ARG A 62 -5.73 17.66 14.07
N ASP A 63 -5.85 16.98 15.20
CA ASP A 63 -5.32 15.63 15.46
C ASP A 63 -6.15 14.53 14.79
N GLN A 64 -7.39 14.82 14.41
CA GLN A 64 -8.27 13.92 13.66
C GLN A 64 -8.11 14.08 12.14
N MET A 65 -7.28 15.03 11.69
CA MET A 65 -7.03 15.30 10.29
C MET A 65 -5.71 14.70 9.83
N PHE A 66 -5.73 14.14 8.63
CA PHE A 66 -4.57 13.66 7.92
C PHE A 66 -4.06 14.71 6.94
N THR A 67 -2.74 14.91 6.92
CA THR A 67 -2.08 15.89 6.04
C THR A 67 -1.13 15.18 5.09
N VAL A 68 -1.19 15.56 3.82
CA VAL A 68 -0.28 15.06 2.78
C VAL A 68 0.75 16.16 2.52
N GLU A 69 2.04 15.84 2.52
CA GLU A 69 3.09 16.86 2.29
C GLU A 69 3.06 17.42 0.86
N SER A 70 2.65 16.61 -0.11
CA SER A 70 2.68 16.93 -1.54
C SER A 70 1.40 17.61 -2.07
N CYS A 71 0.40 17.90 -1.23
CA CYS A 71 -0.78 18.68 -1.63
C CYS A 71 -1.49 19.35 -0.44
N THR A 72 -2.45 20.25 -0.70
CA THR A 72 -3.18 20.99 0.34
C THR A 72 -4.54 20.39 0.71
N HIS A 73 -4.89 19.23 0.14
CA HIS A 73 -6.16 18.59 0.41
C HIS A 73 -6.20 18.01 1.82
N SER A 74 -7.31 18.24 2.52
CA SER A 74 -7.47 17.90 3.94
C SER A 74 -8.62 16.92 4.12
N PHE A 75 -8.32 15.80 4.79
CA PHE A 75 -9.28 14.73 5.03
C PHE A 75 -9.11 14.22 6.45
N CYS A 76 -10.19 13.76 7.08
CA CYS A 76 -10.08 13.12 8.37
C CYS A 76 -9.38 11.76 8.25
N SER A 77 -8.74 11.33 9.33
CA SER A 77 -8.04 10.04 9.41
C SER A 77 -8.96 8.88 9.03
N ASP A 78 -10.22 8.88 9.50
CA ASP A 78 -11.20 7.85 9.15
C ASP A 78 -11.47 7.73 7.65
N CYS A 79 -11.57 8.86 6.96
CA CYS A 79 -11.79 8.88 5.51
C CYS A 79 -10.55 8.40 4.75
N ILE A 80 -9.35 8.74 5.22
CA ILE A 80 -8.11 8.23 4.63
C ILE A 80 -7.95 6.73 4.86
N ILE A 81 -8.23 6.24 6.07
CA ILE A 81 -8.21 4.81 6.37
C ILE A 81 -9.15 4.04 5.43
N LYS A 82 -10.39 4.54 5.26
CA LYS A 82 -11.39 3.93 4.36
C LYS A 82 -10.95 3.98 2.89
N HIS A 83 -10.42 5.12 2.44
CA HIS A 83 -9.93 5.30 1.07
C HIS A 83 -8.78 4.35 0.76
N VAL A 84 -7.76 4.33 1.61
CA VAL A 84 -6.62 3.40 1.48
C VAL A 84 -7.13 1.97 1.48
N ALA A 85 -7.99 1.58 2.44
CA ALA A 85 -8.55 0.24 2.50
C ALA A 85 -9.28 -0.15 1.19
N SER A 86 -10.11 0.73 0.63
CA SER A 86 -10.82 0.50 -0.64
C SER A 86 -9.83 0.30 -1.78
N LYS A 87 -8.80 1.15 -1.89
CA LYS A 87 -7.81 1.07 -2.98
C LYS A 87 -6.99 -0.20 -2.92
N ILE A 88 -6.53 -0.60 -1.72
CA ILE A 88 -5.81 -1.87 -1.56
C ILE A 88 -6.73 -3.06 -1.88
N GLN A 89 -8.01 -3.01 -1.49
CA GLN A 89 -8.98 -4.05 -1.83
C GLN A 89 -9.27 -4.14 -3.34
N GLU A 90 -9.20 -3.02 -4.06
CA GLU A 90 -9.29 -2.93 -5.52
C GLU A 90 -8.02 -3.38 -6.25
N GLY A 91 -6.97 -3.81 -5.53
CA GLY A 91 -5.67 -4.16 -6.10
C GLY A 91 -4.84 -2.95 -6.54
N ILE A 92 -5.20 -1.75 -6.07
CA ILE A 92 -4.51 -0.49 -6.35
C ILE A 92 -3.60 -0.14 -5.17
N TYR A 93 -2.33 -0.50 -5.28
CA TYR A 93 -1.31 -0.30 -4.24
C TYR A 93 -0.57 1.04 -4.35
N LYS A 94 -0.58 1.68 -5.52
CA LYS A 94 -0.14 3.08 -5.68
C LYS A 94 -1.31 4.01 -5.40
N VAL A 95 -1.59 4.23 -4.11
CA VAL A 95 -2.76 4.99 -3.66
C VAL A 95 -2.56 6.48 -3.90
N SER A 96 -3.45 7.12 -4.65
CA SER A 96 -3.45 8.57 -4.86
C SER A 96 -4.26 9.30 -3.79
N CYS A 97 -3.98 10.58 -3.62
CA CYS A 97 -4.79 11.49 -2.83
C CYS A 97 -6.26 11.50 -3.33
N PRO A 98 -7.26 11.51 -2.43
CA PRO A 98 -8.67 11.58 -2.81
C PRO A 98 -9.13 12.92 -3.40
N GLY A 99 -8.28 13.95 -3.38
CA GLY A 99 -8.63 15.27 -3.89
C GLY A 99 -8.91 15.24 -5.39
N LEU A 100 -9.90 16.01 -5.83
CA LEU A 100 -10.25 16.13 -7.25
C LEU A 100 -9.04 16.59 -8.06
N ASP A 101 -8.76 15.90 -9.16
CA ASP A 101 -7.61 16.14 -10.05
C ASP A 101 -6.23 16.13 -9.35
N CYS A 102 -6.14 15.54 -8.16
CA CYS A 102 -4.90 15.46 -7.41
C CYS A 102 -4.08 14.24 -7.82
N LYS A 103 -2.80 14.46 -8.11
CA LYS A 103 -1.83 13.40 -8.48
C LYS A 103 -0.85 13.05 -7.36
N ALA A 104 -1.00 13.67 -6.19
CA ALA A 104 -0.19 13.33 -5.02
C ALA A 104 -0.37 11.85 -4.67
N VAL A 105 0.73 11.16 -4.40
CA VAL A 105 0.73 9.76 -3.97
C VAL A 105 0.77 9.73 -2.45
N LEU A 106 -0.05 8.86 -1.87
CA LEU A 106 -0.03 8.57 -0.44
C LEU A 106 0.99 7.46 -0.19
N GLU A 107 2.06 7.79 0.53
CA GLU A 107 3.09 6.83 0.90
C GLU A 107 2.68 6.04 2.15
N LEU A 108 3.07 4.76 2.20
CA LEU A 108 2.74 3.86 3.31
C LEU A 108 3.26 4.41 4.64
N GLU A 109 4.51 4.90 4.65
CA GLU A 109 5.14 5.45 5.87
C GLU A 109 4.36 6.65 6.41
N ALA A 110 3.95 7.57 5.55
CA ALA A 110 3.15 8.73 5.93
C ALA A 110 1.76 8.34 6.49
N CYS A 111 1.15 7.28 5.96
CA CYS A 111 -0.17 6.83 6.41
C CYS A 111 -0.11 5.94 7.66
N THR A 112 1.02 5.27 7.93
CA THR A 112 1.17 4.30 9.03
C THR A 112 0.68 4.79 10.40
N PRO A 113 0.88 6.06 10.81
CA PRO A 113 0.39 6.55 12.11
C PRO A 113 -1.14 6.50 12.27
N VAL A 114 -1.90 6.57 11.17
CA VAL A 114 -3.38 6.55 11.20
C VAL A 114 -3.95 5.19 10.80
N LEU A 115 -3.19 4.36 10.09
CA LEU A 115 -3.69 3.08 9.58
C LEU A 115 -3.68 1.98 10.66
N PRO A 116 -4.71 1.10 10.68
CA PRO A 116 -4.65 -0.14 11.44
C PRO A 116 -3.50 -1.03 10.99
N LYS A 117 -2.85 -1.73 11.93
CA LYS A 117 -1.72 -2.64 11.65
C LYS A 117 -2.00 -3.64 10.52
N SER A 118 -3.18 -4.26 10.54
CA SER A 118 -3.58 -5.25 9.52
C SER A 118 -3.72 -4.66 8.11
N LEU A 119 -3.99 -3.36 7.99
CA LEU A 119 -4.04 -2.66 6.71
C LEU A 119 -2.62 -2.29 6.24
N VAL A 120 -1.75 -1.87 7.17
CA VAL A 120 -0.33 -1.63 6.88
C VAL A 120 0.34 -2.90 6.37
N GLU A 121 0.15 -4.04 7.05
CA GLU A 121 0.70 -5.34 6.64
C GLU A 121 0.24 -5.73 5.22
N ARG A 122 -1.07 -5.59 4.94
CA ARG A 122 -1.62 -5.93 3.62
C ARG A 122 -1.12 -5.01 2.51
N TRP A 123 -1.01 -3.70 2.78
CA TRP A 123 -0.48 -2.76 1.82
C TRP A 123 1.01 -3.02 1.56
N ASN A 124 1.79 -3.30 2.62
CA ASN A 124 3.20 -3.62 2.50
C ASN A 124 3.44 -4.90 1.68
N GLU A 125 2.68 -5.97 1.93
CA GLU A 125 2.78 -7.20 1.13
C GLU A 125 2.45 -6.94 -0.35
N ALA A 126 1.39 -6.17 -0.63
CA ALA A 126 1.03 -5.81 -2.00
C ALA A 126 2.12 -4.99 -2.70
N LEU A 127 2.74 -4.02 -2.00
CA LEU A 127 3.87 -3.25 -2.55
C LEU A 127 5.07 -4.16 -2.82
N PHE A 128 5.35 -5.10 -1.91
CA PHE A 128 6.42 -6.07 -2.08
C PHE A 128 6.19 -6.96 -3.31
N GLU A 129 4.99 -7.53 -3.49
CA GLU A 129 4.65 -8.35 -4.67
C GLU A 129 4.84 -7.60 -5.99
N VAL A 130 4.54 -6.30 -6.01
CA VAL A 130 4.70 -5.43 -7.17
C VAL A 130 6.17 -5.23 -7.48
N LEU A 131 6.96 -4.88 -6.45
CA LEU A 131 8.40 -4.75 -6.59
C LEU A 131 9.03 -6.05 -7.11
N MET A 132 8.61 -7.22 -6.59
CA MET A 132 9.12 -8.52 -7.05
C MET A 132 8.87 -8.74 -8.54
N ARG A 133 7.70 -8.30 -9.02
CA ARG A 133 7.29 -8.44 -10.41
C ARG A 133 8.03 -7.48 -11.33
N GLU A 134 8.17 -6.22 -10.92
CA GLU A 134 8.85 -5.17 -11.67
C GLU A 134 10.35 -5.46 -11.80
N GLU A 135 10.98 -5.88 -10.71
CA GLU A 135 12.41 -6.23 -10.68
C GLU A 135 12.69 -7.68 -11.14
N GLN A 136 11.65 -8.44 -11.49
CA GLN A 136 11.73 -9.83 -11.92
C GLN A 136 12.50 -10.75 -10.96
N TRP A 137 12.34 -10.54 -9.65
CA TRP A 137 12.98 -11.36 -8.62
C TRP A 137 12.48 -12.80 -8.69
N LYS A 138 13.38 -13.74 -8.35
CA LYS A 138 13.09 -15.17 -8.46
C LYS A 138 12.89 -15.79 -7.11
N MET A 139 11.81 -16.56 -6.99
CA MET A 139 11.54 -17.34 -5.79
C MET A 139 12.41 -18.61 -5.79
N CYS A 140 13.11 -18.86 -4.69
CA CYS A 140 13.83 -20.12 -4.50
C CYS A 140 12.84 -21.29 -4.48
N PRO A 141 13.02 -22.34 -5.31
CA PRO A 141 12.08 -23.45 -5.37
C PRO A 141 12.16 -24.37 -4.14
N ARG A 142 13.20 -24.24 -3.30
CA ARG A 142 13.33 -25.01 -2.05
C ARG A 142 12.65 -24.32 -0.86
N CYS A 143 12.95 -23.04 -0.61
CA CYS A 143 12.51 -22.34 0.61
C CYS A 143 11.53 -21.18 0.36
N THR A 144 11.08 -21.00 -0.88
CA THR A 144 10.11 -19.99 -1.32
C THR A 144 10.47 -18.54 -1.02
N SER A 145 11.73 -18.26 -0.67
CA SER A 145 12.19 -16.90 -0.44
C SER A 145 12.55 -16.23 -1.76
N TYR A 146 12.23 -14.95 -1.90
CA TYR A 146 12.61 -14.17 -3.09
C TYR A 146 14.09 -13.86 -3.08
N VAL A 147 14.70 -13.92 -4.25
CA VAL A 147 16.11 -13.69 -4.44
C VAL A 147 16.26 -12.62 -5.51
N GLU A 148 17.02 -11.57 -5.18
CA GLU A 148 17.43 -10.51 -6.09
C GLU A 148 18.79 -10.87 -6.72
N LYS A 149 18.89 -10.84 -8.06
CA LYS A 149 20.16 -10.92 -8.78
C LYS A 149 20.65 -9.50 -9.07
N THR A 150 21.76 -9.12 -8.44
CA THR A 150 22.37 -7.81 -8.68
C THR A 150 23.27 -7.79 -9.92
N ARG A 151 24.14 -8.80 -10.09
CA ARG A 151 25.07 -8.97 -11.22
C ARG A 151 25.47 -10.45 -11.38
N GLY A 152 26.23 -10.77 -12.43
CA GLY A 152 26.92 -12.06 -12.59
C GLY A 152 26.09 -13.14 -13.25
N CYS A 153 26.52 -14.40 -13.12
CA CYS A 153 25.91 -15.55 -13.78
C CYS A 153 24.46 -15.83 -13.35
N LEU A 154 23.71 -16.58 -14.16
CA LEU A 154 22.39 -17.12 -13.81
C LEU A 154 22.42 -18.17 -12.69
N ARG A 155 23.59 -18.67 -12.26
CA ARG A 155 23.70 -19.60 -11.13
C ARG A 155 23.61 -18.85 -9.81
N ILE A 156 22.52 -19.05 -9.08
CA ILE A 156 22.29 -18.41 -7.78
C ILE A 156 22.30 -19.45 -6.67
N THR A 157 22.93 -19.09 -5.54
CA THR A 157 22.86 -19.86 -4.30
C THR A 157 21.97 -19.12 -3.32
N CYS A 158 20.86 -19.72 -2.91
CA CYS A 158 19.97 -19.17 -1.90
C CYS A 158 20.60 -19.26 -0.50
N ARG A 159 20.10 -18.46 0.46
CA ARG A 159 20.47 -18.56 1.88
C ARG A 159 20.15 -19.92 2.52
N CYS A 160 19.30 -20.74 1.90
CA CYS A 160 19.04 -22.13 2.31
C CYS A 160 20.00 -23.15 1.66
N ASP A 161 21.11 -22.68 1.09
CA ASP A 161 22.13 -23.44 0.35
C ASP A 161 21.64 -24.11 -0.93
N PHE A 162 20.40 -23.87 -1.36
CA PHE A 162 19.89 -24.39 -2.63
C PHE A 162 20.45 -23.61 -3.82
N ARG A 163 20.91 -24.33 -4.84
CA ARG A 163 21.44 -23.74 -6.07
C ARG A 163 20.45 -23.90 -7.21
N PHE A 164 20.14 -22.81 -7.89
CA PHE A 164 19.17 -22.81 -8.98
C PHE A 164 19.53 -21.78 -10.05
N CYS A 165 18.98 -21.97 -11.24
CA CYS A 165 19.12 -21.02 -12.34
C CYS A 165 18.12 -19.87 -12.19
N TYR A 166 18.61 -18.64 -12.18
CA TYR A 166 17.77 -17.43 -12.10
C TYR A 166 16.92 -17.22 -13.36
N GLY A 167 17.37 -17.74 -14.51
CA GLY A 167 16.60 -17.65 -15.76
C GLY A 167 15.33 -18.51 -15.71
N CYS A 168 15.47 -19.81 -15.46
CA CYS A 168 14.37 -20.78 -15.55
C CYS A 168 13.78 -21.21 -14.20
N GLY A 169 14.44 -20.95 -13.07
CA GLY A 169 14.01 -21.37 -11.73
C GLY A 169 14.28 -22.83 -11.37
N ALA A 170 14.89 -23.62 -12.27
CA ALA A 170 15.20 -25.03 -12.05
C ALA A 170 16.45 -25.22 -11.19
N GLU A 171 16.56 -26.39 -10.55
CA GLU A 171 17.75 -26.80 -9.81
C GLU A 171 19.01 -26.75 -10.69
N TRP A 172 20.10 -26.23 -10.13
CA TRP A 172 21.37 -26.22 -10.84
C TRP A 172 22.04 -27.58 -10.74
N THR A 173 21.93 -28.37 -11.82
CA THR A 173 22.61 -29.66 -11.98
C THR A 173 23.58 -29.61 -13.15
N ASP A 174 24.58 -30.49 -13.12
CA ASP A 174 25.60 -30.59 -14.19
C ASP A 174 24.98 -30.99 -15.55
N ASP A 175 23.77 -31.57 -15.56
CA ASP A 175 23.06 -31.95 -16.79
C ASP A 175 22.23 -30.80 -17.40
N HIS A 176 21.80 -29.83 -16.59
CA HIS A 176 20.91 -28.75 -17.04
C HIS A 176 21.67 -27.44 -17.27
N HIS A 177 22.77 -27.20 -16.53
CA HIS A 177 23.54 -25.96 -16.62
C HIS A 177 25.04 -26.21 -16.32
N VAL A 178 25.85 -26.32 -17.38
CA VAL A 178 27.26 -26.73 -17.29
C VAL A 178 28.20 -25.54 -17.10
N THR A 179 27.88 -24.34 -17.60
CA THR A 179 28.79 -23.20 -17.60
C THR A 179 28.12 -21.90 -17.16
N CYS A 180 28.77 -21.21 -16.22
CA CYS A 180 28.56 -19.79 -16.00
C CYS A 180 29.40 -19.03 -17.02
N GLN A 181 28.85 -18.80 -18.22
CA GLN A 181 29.38 -17.74 -19.07
C GLN A 181 28.99 -16.42 -18.39
N GLY A 182 29.97 -15.75 -17.80
CA GLY A 182 29.76 -14.43 -17.20
C GLY A 182 29.29 -13.46 -18.28
N ASP A 183 28.37 -12.58 -17.91
CA ASP A 183 27.86 -11.52 -18.77
C ASP A 183 29.02 -10.54 -19.08
N GLU A 184 29.78 -10.78 -20.17
CA GLU A 184 30.78 -9.82 -20.69
C GLU A 184 30.16 -8.79 -21.66
N GLU A 185 28.84 -8.81 -21.90
CA GLU A 185 28.25 -8.09 -23.04
C GLU A 185 27.32 -6.91 -22.69
N GLU A 186 27.11 -6.55 -21.41
CA GLU A 186 26.24 -5.40 -21.04
C GLU A 186 26.98 -4.12 -20.62
N ASP A 187 28.32 -4.10 -20.64
CA ASP A 187 29.11 -2.86 -20.43
C ASP A 187 29.43 -2.12 -21.74
N ALA A 188 29.20 -2.73 -22.91
CA ALA A 188 29.57 -2.15 -24.21
C ALA A 188 28.55 -1.13 -24.78
N MET A 189 27.34 -1.01 -24.21
CA MET A 189 26.30 -0.12 -24.77
C MET A 189 26.14 1.20 -24.01
N ARG A 190 26.88 1.44 -22.93
CA ARG A 190 26.79 2.69 -22.13
C ARG A 190 27.94 3.68 -22.37
N HIS A 191 28.95 3.34 -23.18
CA HIS A 191 30.08 4.20 -23.53
C HIS A 191 30.37 4.22 -25.05
N GLY A 192 29.35 4.52 -25.86
CA GLY A 192 29.54 4.90 -27.26
C GLY A 192 29.43 6.41 -27.42
N ASP A 193 30.57 7.10 -27.34
CA ASP A 193 30.79 8.43 -27.93
C ASP A 193 30.81 8.34 -29.47
#